data_AF-A0A117RUH7-F1
#
_entry.id   AF-A0A117RUH7-F1
#
_cell.length_a   1.000
_cell.length_b   1.000
_cell.length_c   1.000
_cell.angle_alpha   90.00
_cell.angle_beta   90.00
_cell.angle_gamma   90.00
#
_symmetry.space_group_name_H-M   'P 1'
#
loop_
_entity.id
_entity.type
_entity.pdbx_description
1 polymer ?
#
loop_
_entity_poly.entity_id
_entity_poly.type
_entity_poly.pdbx_seq_one_letter_code
_entity_poly.pdbx_strand_id
1 'polypeptide(L)'
;MSEAAQDDGTRVRQTGEAARTEVSATAGQAKQAAERVGGTAVDQARNVAGEARRQVGAVAGDVRSRAMNEVEQQSRRAAGSLHQWADDLAGLAENATSDSPARSLAAQAADGGHRAADYLEEQGVEGVLTDMQDFARRRPGMFLGGALLAGLVVGRLVKAAAQTDGASGASGDGAGTGRQEPRATGSAAPTALPSGPPPEAQPSVGRPPGGAPNRPIPGV
;
A
#
# COMPACT_ATOMS: atom_id res chain seq x y z
N MET A 1 -28.20 1.80 -38.26
CA MET A 1 -27.01 1.34 -37.50
C MET A 1 -26.71 2.26 -36.30
N SER A 2 -27.71 2.94 -35.71
CA SER A 2 -27.49 3.97 -34.67
C SER A 2 -27.91 3.56 -33.25
N GLU A 3 -28.38 2.32 -33.07
CA GLU A 3 -28.89 1.82 -31.78
C GLU A 3 -27.81 1.20 -30.87
N ALA A 4 -26.68 0.75 -31.43
CA ALA A 4 -25.62 0.11 -30.64
C ALA A 4 -24.76 1.09 -29.81
N ALA A 5 -24.70 2.38 -30.19
CA ALA A 5 -23.90 3.38 -29.49
C ALA A 5 -24.59 4.01 -28.26
N GLN A 6 -25.91 3.87 -28.13
CA GLN A 6 -26.70 4.47 -27.04
C GLN A 6 -26.75 3.60 -25.77
N ASP A 7 -26.54 2.30 -25.90
CA ASP A 7 -26.57 1.37 -24.76
C ASP A 7 -25.31 1.49 -23.87
N ASP A 8 -24.12 1.60 -24.49
CA ASP A 8 -22.86 1.73 -23.74
C ASP A 8 -22.76 3.03 -22.92
N GLY A 9 -23.28 4.14 -23.44
CA GLY A 9 -23.33 5.41 -22.72
C GLY A 9 -24.25 5.42 -21.49
N THR A 10 -25.17 4.45 -21.41
CA THR A 10 -26.15 4.31 -20.33
C THR A 10 -25.64 3.38 -19.24
N ARG A 11 -24.95 2.28 -19.61
CA ARG A 11 -24.29 1.39 -18.64
C ARG A 11 -23.12 2.04 -17.92
N VAL A 12 -22.30 2.82 -18.63
CA VAL A 12 -21.17 3.56 -18.03
C VAL A 12 -21.66 4.64 -17.05
N ARG A 13 -22.81 5.26 -17.32
CA ARG A 13 -23.44 6.19 -16.37
C ARG A 13 -24.00 5.48 -15.15
N GLN A 14 -24.71 4.36 -15.31
CA GLN A 14 -25.23 3.58 -14.18
C GLN A 14 -24.11 3.03 -13.29
N THR A 15 -23.04 2.49 -13.88
CA THR A 15 -21.88 2.01 -13.10
C THR A 15 -21.13 3.16 -12.44
N GLY A 16 -21.00 4.31 -13.11
CA GLY A 16 -20.43 5.52 -12.52
C GLY A 16 -21.25 6.07 -11.34
N GLU A 17 -22.58 6.04 -11.42
CA GLU A 17 -23.48 6.48 -10.36
C GLU A 17 -23.53 5.51 -9.17
N ALA A 18 -23.51 4.20 -9.43
CA ALA A 18 -23.40 3.18 -8.39
C ALA A 18 -22.07 3.30 -7.63
N ALA A 19 -20.95 3.42 -8.36
CA ALA A 19 -19.63 3.62 -7.76
C ALA A 19 -19.55 4.94 -6.98
N ARG A 20 -20.12 6.04 -7.50
CA ARG A 20 -20.19 7.31 -6.77
C ARG A 20 -21.03 7.21 -5.51
N THR A 21 -22.13 6.46 -5.53
CA THR A 21 -23.01 6.29 -4.37
C THR A 21 -22.32 5.49 -3.27
N GLU A 22 -21.65 4.39 -3.63
CA GLU A 22 -20.85 3.60 -2.68
C GLU A 22 -19.68 4.41 -2.14
N VAL A 23 -18.91 5.08 -3.00
CA VAL A 23 -17.79 5.94 -2.59
C VAL A 23 -18.27 7.07 -1.70
N SER A 24 -19.43 7.68 -1.96
CA SER A 24 -19.97 8.77 -1.12
C SER A 24 -20.44 8.25 0.24
N ALA A 25 -21.03 7.06 0.29
CA ALA A 25 -21.44 6.41 1.54
C ALA A 25 -20.21 6.05 2.40
N THR A 26 -19.20 5.44 1.79
CA THR A 26 -17.94 5.09 2.46
C THR A 26 -17.13 6.33 2.84
N ALA A 27 -17.10 7.36 1.99
CA ALA A 27 -16.43 8.63 2.29
C ALA A 27 -17.09 9.36 3.46
N GLY A 28 -18.42 9.30 3.58
CA GLY A 28 -19.14 9.85 4.74
C GLY A 28 -18.75 9.15 6.05
N GLN A 29 -18.66 7.81 6.03
CA GLN A 29 -18.24 7.03 7.19
C GLN A 29 -16.75 7.26 7.55
N ALA A 30 -15.88 7.30 6.54
CA ALA A 30 -14.47 7.58 6.71
C ALA A 30 -14.23 9.00 7.25
N LYS A 31 -14.99 9.99 6.77
CA LYS A 31 -14.92 11.38 7.27
C LYS A 31 -15.33 11.46 8.74
N GLN A 32 -16.43 10.81 9.14
CA GLN A 32 -16.85 10.79 10.55
C GLN A 32 -15.86 10.05 11.46
N ALA A 33 -15.26 8.95 10.98
CA ALA A 33 -14.20 8.26 11.72
C ALA A 33 -12.94 9.12 11.84
N ALA A 34 -12.55 9.80 10.75
CA ALA A 34 -11.43 10.72 10.73
C ALA A 34 -11.65 11.95 11.62
N GLU A 35 -12.86 12.49 11.71
CA GLU A 35 -13.21 13.61 12.61
C GLU A 35 -13.09 13.21 14.08
N ARG A 36 -13.49 11.98 14.45
CA ARG A 36 -13.37 11.47 15.83
C ARG A 36 -11.93 11.15 16.24
N VAL A 37 -11.11 10.71 15.29
CA VAL A 37 -9.69 10.37 15.54
C VAL A 37 -8.78 11.59 15.38
N GLY A 38 -9.18 12.57 14.55
CA GLY A 38 -8.38 13.70 14.13
C GLY A 38 -8.03 14.71 15.22
N GLY A 39 -8.83 14.82 16.29
CA GLY A 39 -8.51 15.71 17.41
C GLY A 39 -7.28 15.25 18.19
N THR A 40 -7.31 14.00 18.68
CA THR A 40 -6.28 13.47 19.61
C THR A 40 -5.09 12.83 18.89
N ALA A 41 -5.32 12.23 17.72
CA ALA A 41 -4.25 11.59 16.96
C ALA A 41 -3.32 12.61 16.29
N VAL A 42 -3.81 13.81 15.93
CA VAL A 42 -2.96 14.87 15.34
C VAL A 42 -1.92 15.36 16.34
N ASP A 43 -2.27 15.52 17.61
CA ASP A 43 -1.32 15.96 18.63
C ASP A 43 -0.28 14.89 18.96
N GLN A 44 -0.67 13.61 19.01
CA GLN A 44 0.28 12.51 19.16
C GLN A 44 1.16 12.35 17.92
N ALA A 45 0.59 12.50 16.72
CA ALA A 45 1.32 12.45 15.46
C ALA A 45 2.34 13.58 15.34
N ARG A 46 2.06 14.78 15.87
CA ARG A 46 3.05 15.89 15.93
C ARG A 46 4.25 15.54 16.80
N ASN A 47 4.03 14.92 17.96
CA ASN A 47 5.10 14.48 18.85
C ASN A 47 5.95 13.36 18.23
N VAL A 48 5.28 12.35 17.63
CA VAL A 48 5.96 11.26 16.93
C VAL A 48 6.67 11.76 15.67
N ALA A 49 6.09 12.69 14.92
CA ALA A 49 6.71 13.29 13.74
C ALA A 49 7.97 14.08 14.09
N GLY A 50 8.03 14.74 15.25
CA GLY A 50 9.23 15.43 15.72
C GLY A 50 10.40 14.48 15.97
N GLU A 51 10.13 13.31 16.58
CA GLU A 51 11.13 12.27 16.84
C GLU A 51 11.51 11.51 15.55
N ALA A 52 10.51 11.11 14.77
CA ALA A 52 10.70 10.43 13.50
C ALA A 52 11.48 11.30 12.51
N ARG A 53 11.27 12.63 12.47
CA ARG A 53 12.01 13.53 11.59
C ARG A 53 13.51 13.54 11.90
N ARG A 54 13.90 13.42 13.17
CA ARG A 54 15.32 13.33 13.57
C ARG A 54 15.93 12.00 13.13
N GLN A 55 15.22 10.90 13.34
CA GLN A 55 15.70 9.55 12.98
C GLN A 55 15.73 9.35 11.46
N VAL A 56 14.68 9.78 10.75
CA VAL A 56 14.60 9.74 9.28
C VAL A 56 15.64 10.67 8.65
N GLY A 57 15.96 11.82 9.27
CA GLY A 57 17.01 12.71 8.77
C GLY A 57 18.39 12.05 8.72
N ALA A 58 18.76 11.30 9.76
CA ALA A 58 20.01 10.56 9.80
C ALA A 58 20.04 9.43 8.76
N VAL A 59 18.98 8.60 8.71
CA VAL A 59 18.86 7.51 7.74
C VAL A 59 18.81 8.02 6.31
N ALA A 60 18.10 9.11 6.04
CA ALA A 60 18.03 9.72 4.71
C ALA A 60 19.39 10.29 4.27
N GLY A 61 20.16 10.86 5.19
CA GLY A 61 21.53 11.30 4.93
C GLY A 61 22.43 10.14 4.53
N ASP A 62 22.37 9.04 5.27
CA ASP A 62 23.15 7.83 5.00
C ASP A 62 22.72 7.16 3.69
N VAL A 63 21.41 7.02 3.44
CA VAL A 63 20.87 6.47 2.19
C VAL A 63 21.26 7.36 1.01
N ARG A 64 21.18 8.68 1.13
CA ARG A 64 21.61 9.60 0.06
C ARG A 64 23.09 9.46 -0.22
N SER A 65 23.93 9.41 0.81
CA SER A 65 25.38 9.30 0.63
C SER A 65 25.77 7.94 0.01
N ARG A 66 25.10 6.86 0.42
CA ARG A 66 25.29 5.51 -0.15
C ARG A 66 24.76 5.42 -1.58
N ALA A 67 23.56 5.94 -1.85
CA ALA A 67 22.98 5.97 -3.18
C ALA A 67 23.86 6.76 -4.16
N MET A 68 24.38 7.93 -3.77
CA MET A 68 25.30 8.69 -4.63
C MET A 68 26.59 7.90 -4.93
N ASN A 69 27.16 7.21 -3.94
CA ASN A 69 28.35 6.39 -4.10
C ASN A 69 28.11 5.09 -4.89
N GLU A 70 26.93 4.46 -4.78
CA GLU A 70 26.54 3.25 -5.52
C GLU A 70 26.08 3.56 -6.94
N VAL A 71 25.35 4.66 -7.16
CA VAL A 71 24.83 5.08 -8.48
C VAL A 71 25.98 5.35 -9.45
N GLU A 72 27.08 5.95 -9.02
CA GLU A 72 28.26 6.13 -9.90
C GLU A 72 28.89 4.81 -10.35
N GLN A 73 28.83 3.75 -9.53
CA GLN A 73 29.42 2.45 -9.83
C GLN A 73 28.45 1.47 -10.53
N GLN A 74 27.15 1.59 -10.28
CA GLN A 74 26.11 0.74 -10.87
C GLN A 74 25.41 1.33 -12.10
N SER A 75 25.52 2.65 -12.35
CA SER A 75 24.91 3.32 -13.52
C SER A 75 25.23 2.65 -14.85
N ARG A 76 26.47 2.19 -15.04
CA ARG A 76 26.90 1.51 -16.27
C ARG A 76 26.26 0.13 -16.45
N ARG A 77 25.91 -0.58 -15.37
CA ARG A 77 25.20 -1.87 -15.43
C ARG A 77 23.69 -1.66 -15.59
N ALA A 78 23.13 -0.64 -14.94
CA ALA A 78 21.73 -0.27 -15.08
C ALA A 78 21.37 0.20 -16.50
N ALA A 79 22.27 0.93 -17.17
CA ALA A 79 22.06 1.35 -18.56
C ALA A 79 21.87 0.17 -19.53
N GLY A 80 22.59 -0.94 -19.31
CA GLY A 80 22.42 -2.17 -20.10
C GLY A 80 21.08 -2.85 -19.85
N SER A 81 20.65 -2.95 -18.59
CA SER A 81 19.34 -3.53 -18.23
C SER A 81 18.17 -2.68 -18.74
N LEU A 82 18.30 -1.35 -18.69
CA LEU A 82 17.27 -0.43 -19.18
C LEU A 82 17.11 -0.51 -20.71
N HIS A 83 18.21 -0.70 -21.44
CA HIS A 83 18.17 -0.87 -22.90
C HIS A 83 17.46 -2.18 -23.28
N GLN A 84 17.76 -3.27 -22.58
CA GLN A 84 17.09 -4.56 -22.76
C GLN A 84 15.57 -4.46 -22.52
N TRP A 85 15.16 -3.73 -21.49
CA TRP A 85 13.74 -3.55 -21.17
C TRP A 85 13.04 -2.63 -22.18
N ALA A 86 13.76 -1.61 -22.68
CA ALA A 86 13.25 -0.73 -23.72
C ALA A 86 13.01 -1.49 -25.04
N ASP A 87 13.91 -2.41 -25.40
CA ASP A 87 13.74 -3.29 -26.57
C ASP A 87 12.54 -4.25 -26.40
N ASP A 88 12.38 -4.84 -25.21
CA ASP A 88 11.24 -5.73 -24.91
C ASP A 88 9.90 -4.98 -24.91
N LEU A 89 9.88 -3.75 -24.38
CA LEU A 89 8.71 -2.86 -24.39
C LEU A 89 8.39 -2.34 -25.79
N ALA A 90 9.40 -2.02 -26.61
CA ALA A 90 9.21 -1.66 -28.01
C ALA A 90 8.60 -2.83 -28.79
N GLY A 91 9.11 -4.05 -28.62
CA GLY A 91 8.54 -5.25 -29.23
C GLY A 91 7.10 -5.57 -28.78
N LEU A 92 6.74 -5.23 -27.54
CA LEU A 92 5.36 -5.33 -27.02
C LEU A 92 4.45 -4.23 -27.58
N ALA A 93 4.95 -3.00 -27.71
CA ALA A 93 4.20 -1.87 -28.25
C ALA A 93 3.93 -2.03 -29.75
N GLU A 94 4.87 -2.57 -30.51
CA GLU A 94 4.71 -2.89 -31.94
C GLU A 94 3.61 -3.96 -32.18
N ASN A 95 3.33 -4.80 -31.17
CA ASN A 95 2.35 -5.89 -31.23
C ASN A 95 1.02 -5.59 -30.51
N ALA A 96 0.86 -4.43 -29.87
CA ALA A 96 -0.34 -4.11 -29.09
C ALA A 96 -1.49 -3.60 -30.00
N THR A 97 -2.57 -4.38 -30.09
CA THR A 97 -3.76 -4.05 -30.90
C THR A 97 -4.56 -2.88 -30.31
N SER A 98 -5.09 -2.04 -31.22
CA SER A 98 -5.34 -0.59 -31.08
C SER A 98 -6.68 -0.12 -30.49
N ASP A 99 -7.49 -0.96 -29.84
CA ASP A 99 -8.91 -0.61 -29.57
C ASP A 99 -9.34 -0.79 -28.11
N SER A 100 -8.88 0.11 -27.23
CA SER A 100 -9.23 0.09 -25.80
C SER A 100 -9.34 1.51 -25.19
N PRO A 101 -10.21 1.72 -24.17
CA PRO A 101 -10.27 2.94 -23.34
C PRO A 101 -8.91 3.40 -22.80
N ALA A 102 -7.94 2.48 -22.71
CA ALA A 102 -6.55 2.76 -22.43
C ALA A 102 -5.92 3.79 -23.39
N ARG A 103 -6.40 3.93 -24.63
CA ARG A 103 -5.93 4.95 -25.59
C ARG A 103 -6.23 6.37 -25.13
N SER A 104 -7.39 6.61 -24.54
CA SER A 104 -7.75 7.95 -24.03
C SER A 104 -6.92 8.35 -22.81
N LEU A 105 -6.60 7.37 -21.96
CA LEU A 105 -5.70 7.52 -20.83
C LEU A 105 -4.24 7.66 -21.29
N ALA A 106 -3.83 6.91 -22.30
CA ALA A 106 -2.51 7.03 -22.91
C ALA A 106 -2.35 8.39 -23.60
N ALA A 107 -3.39 8.91 -24.26
CA ALA A 107 -3.39 10.24 -24.84
C ALA A 107 -3.31 11.34 -23.77
N GLN A 108 -4.04 11.22 -22.66
CA GLN A 108 -3.93 12.15 -21.52
C GLN A 108 -2.57 12.06 -20.83
N ALA A 109 -2.00 10.87 -20.70
CA ALA A 109 -0.66 10.67 -20.18
C ALA A 109 0.40 11.24 -21.11
N ALA A 110 0.24 11.11 -22.43
CA ALA A 110 1.14 11.68 -23.43
C ALA A 110 1.11 13.21 -23.40
N ASP A 111 -0.08 13.82 -23.29
CA ASP A 111 -0.22 15.27 -23.16
C ASP A 111 0.38 15.80 -21.85
N GLY A 112 0.16 15.09 -20.74
CA GLY A 112 0.83 15.38 -19.47
C GLY A 112 2.35 15.21 -19.53
N GLY A 113 2.83 14.21 -20.28
CA GLY A 113 4.25 13.97 -20.51
C GLY A 113 4.92 15.08 -21.32
N HIS A 114 4.24 15.60 -22.35
CA HIS A 114 4.73 16.75 -23.13
C HIS A 114 4.88 17.98 -22.25
N ARG A 115 3.85 18.32 -21.46
CA ARG A 115 3.93 19.46 -20.54
C ARG A 115 5.02 19.28 -19.48
N ALA A 116 5.24 18.06 -19.01
CA ALA A 116 6.32 17.76 -18.07
C ALA A 116 7.70 17.91 -18.73
N ALA A 117 7.84 17.52 -20.00
CA ALA A 117 9.06 17.72 -20.77
C ALA A 117 9.33 19.20 -21.04
N ASP A 118 8.32 19.96 -21.49
CA ASP A 118 8.40 21.40 -21.71
C ASP A 118 8.79 22.13 -20.42
N TYR A 119 8.20 21.75 -19.29
CA TYR A 119 8.52 22.30 -17.98
C TYR A 119 9.94 21.93 -17.51
N LEU A 120 10.41 20.72 -17.84
CA LEU A 120 11.77 20.32 -17.51
C LEU A 120 12.80 21.07 -18.38
N GLU A 121 12.45 21.38 -19.62
CA GLU A 121 13.27 22.16 -20.54
C GLU A 121 13.31 23.65 -20.17
N GLU A 122 12.19 24.22 -19.74
CA GLU A 122 12.11 25.63 -19.31
C GLU A 122 12.67 25.89 -17.90
N GLN A 123 12.30 25.09 -16.90
CA GLN A 123 12.66 25.33 -15.50
C GLN A 123 13.89 24.52 -15.05
N GLY A 124 14.30 23.50 -15.81
CA GLY A 124 15.37 22.59 -15.42
C GLY A 124 15.02 21.74 -14.19
N VAL A 125 15.90 20.79 -13.88
CA VAL A 125 15.72 19.85 -12.76
C VAL A 125 15.64 20.59 -11.41
N GLU A 126 16.44 21.65 -11.25
CA GLU A 126 16.53 22.41 -10.00
C GLU A 126 15.26 23.27 -9.76
N GLY A 127 14.64 23.78 -10.83
CA GLY A 127 13.34 24.45 -10.76
C GLY A 127 12.22 23.49 -10.36
N VAL A 128 12.14 22.32 -10.98
CA VAL A 128 11.14 21.29 -10.63
C VAL A 128 11.24 20.86 -9.17
N LEU A 129 12.46 20.64 -8.67
CA LEU A 129 12.69 20.28 -7.26
C LEU A 129 12.25 21.39 -6.31
N THR A 130 12.51 22.65 -6.69
CA THR A 130 12.10 23.82 -5.92
C THR A 130 10.57 23.91 -5.86
N ASP A 131 9.88 23.71 -6.97
CA ASP A 131 8.41 23.75 -7.02
C ASP A 131 7.76 22.56 -6.32
N MET A 132 8.33 21.37 -6.42
CA MET A 132 7.91 20.23 -5.61
C MET A 132 8.04 20.52 -4.11
N GLN A 133 9.16 21.12 -3.71
CA GLN A 133 9.37 21.52 -2.32
C GLN A 133 8.37 22.58 -1.88
N ASP A 134 8.09 23.57 -2.73
CA ASP A 134 7.16 24.65 -2.42
C ASP A 134 5.71 24.13 -2.36
N PHE A 135 5.33 23.22 -3.26
CA PHE A 135 4.06 22.50 -3.21
C PHE A 135 3.90 21.69 -1.93
N ALA A 136 4.93 20.94 -1.53
CA ALA A 136 4.93 20.15 -0.30
C ALA A 136 4.74 21.03 0.94
N ARG A 137 5.35 22.22 0.96
CA ARG A 137 5.20 23.21 2.04
C ARG A 137 3.83 23.86 2.06
N ARG A 138 3.27 24.20 0.89
CA ARG A 138 1.96 24.86 0.76
C ARG A 138 0.78 23.92 1.00
N ARG A 139 0.91 22.65 0.63
CA ARG A 139 -0.17 21.66 0.67
C ARG A 139 0.30 20.32 1.26
N PRO A 140 0.70 20.27 2.54
CA PRO A 140 1.29 19.07 3.14
C PRO A 140 0.37 17.85 3.08
N GLY A 141 -0.95 18.00 3.26
CA GLY A 141 -1.89 16.88 3.23
C GLY A 141 -1.98 16.17 1.87
N MET A 142 -2.00 16.92 0.77
CA MET A 142 -2.04 16.32 -0.57
C MET A 142 -0.70 15.72 -0.98
N PHE A 143 0.41 16.37 -0.60
CA PHE A 143 1.73 15.81 -0.86
C PHE A 143 1.92 14.48 -0.12
N LEU A 144 1.60 14.40 1.18
CA LEU A 144 1.71 13.15 1.94
C LEU A 144 0.75 12.07 1.41
N GLY A 145 -0.50 12.43 1.08
CA GLY A 145 -1.47 11.49 0.51
C GLY A 145 -1.00 10.95 -0.86
N GLY A 146 -0.52 11.83 -1.73
CA GLY A 146 0.03 11.45 -3.04
C GLY A 146 1.29 10.61 -2.93
N ALA A 147 2.22 10.98 -2.06
CA ALA A 147 3.46 10.24 -1.83
C ALA A 147 3.19 8.84 -1.27
N LEU A 148 2.19 8.68 -0.40
CA LEU A 148 1.80 7.38 0.13
C LEU A 148 1.21 6.46 -0.95
N LEU A 149 0.33 7.00 -1.80
CA LEU A 149 -0.24 6.27 -2.93
C LEU A 149 0.85 5.89 -3.95
N ALA A 150 1.70 6.85 -4.33
CA ALA A 150 2.82 6.62 -5.24
C ALA A 150 3.81 5.59 -4.67
N GLY A 151 4.13 5.71 -3.37
CA GLY A 151 5.00 4.78 -2.67
C GLY A 151 4.42 3.37 -2.60
N LEU A 152 3.11 3.20 -2.47
CA LEU A 152 2.46 1.89 -2.51
C LEU A 152 2.58 1.26 -3.90
N VAL A 153 2.36 2.05 -4.97
CA VAL A 153 2.49 1.56 -6.35
C VAL A 153 3.94 1.13 -6.63
N VAL A 154 4.90 2.01 -6.36
CA VAL A 154 6.34 1.72 -6.55
C VAL A 154 6.78 0.55 -5.67
N GLY A 155 6.37 0.52 -4.41
CA GLY A 155 6.70 -0.56 -3.48
C GLY A 155 6.12 -1.91 -3.91
N ARG A 156 4.92 -1.93 -4.50
CA ARG A 156 4.34 -3.14 -5.10
C ARG A 156 5.12 -3.60 -6.32
N LEU A 157 5.61 -2.68 -7.16
CA LEU A 157 6.46 -3.03 -8.31
C LEU A 157 7.81 -3.61 -7.87
N VAL A 158 8.49 -2.97 -6.91
CA VAL A 158 9.75 -3.48 -6.35
C VAL A 158 9.55 -4.86 -5.71
N LYS A 159 8.45 -5.04 -4.96
CA LYS A 159 8.08 -6.32 -4.35
C LYS A 159 7.77 -7.39 -5.40
N ALA A 160 7.17 -7.03 -6.53
CA ALA A 160 6.87 -7.95 -7.62
C ALA A 160 8.15 -8.35 -8.37
N ALA A 161 9.02 -7.39 -8.70
CA ALA A 161 10.32 -7.66 -9.35
C ALA A 161 11.19 -8.58 -8.49
N ALA A 162 11.27 -8.32 -7.18
CA ALA A 162 12.01 -9.18 -6.25
C ALA A 162 11.45 -10.62 -6.12
N GLN A 163 10.18 -10.85 -6.48
CA GLN A 163 9.60 -12.20 -6.54
C GLN A 163 9.93 -12.92 -7.84
N THR A 164 10.13 -12.17 -8.93
CA THR A 164 10.54 -12.71 -10.22
C THR A 164 11.99 -13.17 -10.21
N ASP A 165 12.89 -12.44 -9.52
CA ASP A 165 14.30 -12.83 -9.37
C ASP A 165 14.51 -14.09 -8.50
N GLY A 166 13.56 -14.42 -7.62
CA GLY A 166 13.59 -15.65 -6.81
C GLY A 166 13.09 -16.91 -7.55
N ALA A 167 12.48 -16.76 -8.72
CA ALA A 167 11.93 -17.87 -9.50
C ALA A 167 12.94 -18.48 -10.51
N SER A 168 14.10 -17.83 -10.72
CA SER A 168 15.12 -18.30 -11.68
C SER A 168 16.13 -19.29 -11.10
N GLY A 169 15.90 -19.81 -9.87
CA GLY A 169 16.77 -20.80 -9.22
C GLY A 169 16.20 -22.22 -9.10
N ALA A 170 15.01 -22.51 -9.66
CA ALA A 170 14.37 -23.82 -9.56
C ALA A 170 13.94 -24.34 -10.93
N SER A 171 14.90 -24.49 -11.84
CA SER A 171 14.75 -25.31 -13.05
C SER A 171 16.07 -26.01 -13.28
N GLY A 172 16.29 -27.05 -12.48
CA GLY A 172 17.39 -27.99 -12.57
C GLY A 172 16.87 -29.35 -12.11
N ASP A 173 16.77 -30.25 -13.06
CA ASP A 173 16.26 -31.61 -13.00
C ASP A 173 16.45 -32.40 -11.70
N GLY A 174 15.36 -33.04 -11.30
CA GLY A 174 15.34 -34.05 -10.25
C GLY A 174 14.03 -34.84 -10.32
N ALA A 175 13.88 -35.65 -11.37
CA ALA A 175 12.89 -36.71 -11.43
C ALA A 175 13.00 -37.58 -10.17
N GLY A 176 12.06 -37.41 -9.25
CA GLY A 176 11.98 -38.15 -8.00
C GLY A 176 10.53 -38.16 -7.54
N THR A 177 9.86 -39.27 -7.77
CA THR A 177 8.48 -39.57 -7.38
C THR A 177 8.19 -39.20 -5.92
N GLY A 178 7.39 -38.15 -5.72
CA GLY A 178 6.83 -37.74 -4.44
C GLY A 178 5.39 -37.33 -4.61
N ARG A 179 4.48 -38.31 -4.54
CA ARG A 179 3.03 -38.15 -4.51
C ARG A 179 2.64 -37.25 -3.33
N GLN A 180 2.19 -36.02 -3.59
CA GLN A 180 1.34 -35.26 -2.66
C GLN A 180 0.03 -34.90 -3.36
N GLU A 181 -1.05 -35.49 -2.87
CA GLU A 181 -2.41 -35.31 -3.36
C GLU A 181 -2.92 -33.87 -3.19
N PRO A 182 -3.69 -33.33 -4.15
CA PRO A 182 -4.54 -32.18 -3.93
C PRO A 182 -5.90 -32.66 -3.36
N ARG A 183 -6.12 -32.48 -2.05
CA ARG A 183 -7.45 -32.69 -1.45
C ARG A 183 -8.32 -31.46 -1.69
N ALA A 184 -9.23 -31.56 -2.66
CA ALA A 184 -10.39 -30.70 -2.78
C ALA A 184 -11.62 -31.40 -2.18
N THR A 185 -12.29 -30.79 -1.21
CA THR A 185 -13.69 -31.09 -0.87
C THR A 185 -14.43 -29.81 -0.54
N GLY A 186 -15.33 -29.42 -1.44
CA GLY A 186 -16.72 -29.07 -1.13
C GLY A 186 -17.04 -27.78 -0.38
N SER A 187 -17.74 -26.89 -1.07
CA SER A 187 -18.60 -25.83 -0.51
C SER A 187 -19.81 -26.40 0.23
N ALA A 188 -20.12 -25.91 1.45
CA ALA A 188 -21.48 -25.65 1.97
C ALA A 188 -21.51 -25.02 3.40
N ALA A 189 -21.83 -23.72 3.47
CA ALA A 189 -22.61 -23.03 4.53
C ALA A 189 -22.07 -22.91 6.00
N PRO A 190 -22.72 -22.09 6.86
CA PRO A 190 -22.13 -20.95 7.57
C PRO A 190 -21.37 -21.33 8.86
N THR A 191 -20.27 -20.64 9.14
CA THR A 191 -19.51 -20.80 10.39
C THR A 191 -20.30 -20.24 11.58
N ALA A 192 -21.04 -21.11 12.25
CA ALA A 192 -21.32 -20.97 13.67
C ALA A 192 -19.98 -21.07 14.45
N LEU A 193 -19.85 -20.24 15.47
CA LEU A 193 -18.68 -20.11 16.35
C LEU A 193 -18.21 -21.48 16.89
N PRO A 194 -16.89 -21.75 16.97
CA PRO A 194 -16.40 -22.84 17.80
C PRO A 194 -16.62 -22.48 19.27
N SER A 195 -17.64 -23.10 19.89
CA SER A 195 -17.79 -23.16 21.34
C SER A 195 -16.51 -23.75 21.93
N GLY A 196 -15.80 -22.96 22.73
CA GLY A 196 -14.69 -23.46 23.55
C GLY A 196 -15.17 -24.53 24.54
N PRO A 197 -14.25 -25.35 25.08
CA PRO A 197 -14.58 -26.31 26.12
C PRO A 197 -15.21 -25.59 27.34
N PRO A 198 -16.14 -26.23 28.07
CA PRO A 198 -16.74 -25.63 29.26
C PRO A 198 -15.64 -25.27 30.27
N PRO A 199 -15.77 -24.16 31.02
CA PRO A 199 -14.82 -23.85 32.08
C PRO A 199 -14.86 -24.97 33.13
N GLU A 200 -13.72 -25.64 33.33
CA GLU A 200 -13.51 -26.52 34.45
C GLU A 200 -13.76 -25.75 35.75
N ALA A 201 -14.64 -26.27 36.59
CA ALA A 201 -14.82 -25.79 37.95
C ALA A 201 -13.49 -25.95 38.69
N GLN A 202 -12.89 -24.84 39.09
CA GLN A 202 -11.68 -24.85 39.91
C GLN A 202 -11.98 -25.61 41.22
N PRO A 203 -11.08 -26.49 41.69
CA PRO A 203 -11.24 -27.09 43.01
C PRO A 203 -11.17 -25.99 44.06
N SER A 204 -12.23 -25.91 44.86
CA SER A 204 -12.33 -25.08 46.05
C SER A 204 -11.12 -25.35 46.95
N VAL A 205 -10.14 -24.45 46.95
CA VAL A 205 -9.02 -24.50 47.88
C VAL A 205 -9.59 -24.39 49.29
N GLY A 206 -9.42 -25.46 50.06
CA GLY A 206 -9.79 -25.55 51.46
C GLY A 206 -9.18 -24.40 52.24
N ARG A 207 -10.04 -23.56 52.82
CA ARG A 207 -9.66 -22.54 53.78
C ARG A 207 -9.19 -23.24 55.06
N PRO A 208 -7.97 -22.99 55.57
CA PRO A 208 -7.62 -23.45 56.91
C PRO A 208 -8.49 -22.73 57.94
N PRO A 209 -8.90 -23.38 59.04
CA PRO A 209 -9.57 -22.69 60.14
C PRO A 209 -8.58 -21.69 60.76
N GLY A 210 -8.71 -20.42 60.37
CA GLY A 210 -8.03 -19.30 60.97
C GLY A 210 -8.57 -19.06 62.38
N GLY A 211 -7.65 -19.02 63.34
CA GLY A 211 -7.93 -18.81 64.76
C GLY A 211 -8.68 -17.51 65.06
N ALA A 212 -9.42 -17.55 66.17
CA ALA A 212 -10.18 -16.44 66.71
C ALA A 212 -9.30 -15.21 67.00
N PRO A 213 -9.73 -13.99 66.65
CA PRO A 213 -9.14 -12.79 67.19
C PRO A 213 -9.60 -12.56 68.63
N ASN A 214 -8.62 -12.46 69.52
CA ASN A 214 -8.70 -12.06 70.91
C ASN A 214 -9.45 -10.71 71.04
N ARG A 215 -10.54 -10.66 71.82
CA ARG A 215 -11.22 -9.41 72.19
C ARG A 215 -10.52 -8.81 73.42
N PRO A 216 -10.09 -7.54 73.39
CA PRO A 216 -9.72 -6.85 74.63
C PRO A 216 -10.99 -6.56 75.46
N ILE A 217 -10.94 -6.98 76.72
CA ILE A 217 -11.88 -6.61 77.78
C ILE A 217 -11.65 -5.13 78.18
N PRO A 218 -12.68 -4.26 78.19
CA PRO A 218 -12.61 -3.00 78.91
C PRO A 218 -12.84 -3.28 80.40
N GLY A 219 -11.90 -2.81 81.23
CA GLY A 219 -11.92 -3.02 82.67
C GLY A 219 -13.09 -2.34 83.38
N VAL A 220 -13.55 -3.04 84.43
CA VAL A 220 -14.11 -2.51 85.67
C VAL A 220 -13.58 -3.36 86.81
#